data_AF-A0A2L0EQV5-F1
#
_entry.id   AF-A0A2L0EQV5-F1
#
_cell.length_a   1.000
_cell.length_b   1.000
_cell.length_c   1.000
_cell.angle_alpha   90.00
_cell.angle_beta   90.00
_cell.angle_gamma   90.00
#
_symmetry.space_group_name_H-M   'P 1'
#
loop_
_entity.id
_entity.type
_entity.pdbx_description
1 polymer ?
#
loop_
_entity_poly.entity_id
_entity_poly.type
_entity_poly.pdbx_seq_one_letter_code
_entity_poly.pdbx_strand_id
1 'polypeptide(L)'
;MSFDVSGTDYLDAIFAALRGGSRQLAAMKAWLASARRASSSTWRFQFLAAARAAHRRAGAYLDESEERLRRLGPTDQVPAPLDQLPRNVAAMRADLLDQERKLQGLETEATSRWRGSPGPRGKSSA
;
A
#
# COMPACT_ATOMS: atom_id res chain seq x y z
N MET A 1 -9.05 8.14 -42.28
CA MET A 1 -9.01 9.04 -41.11
C MET A 1 -8.94 8.18 -39.88
N SER A 2 -7.89 8.39 -39.11
CA SER A 2 -7.37 7.54 -38.04
C SER A 2 -8.20 7.61 -36.77
N PHE A 3 -8.44 6.46 -36.13
CA PHE A 3 -8.85 6.42 -34.72
C PHE A 3 -7.66 5.95 -33.89
N ASP A 4 -6.83 6.92 -33.50
CA ASP A 4 -5.73 6.80 -32.52
C ASP A 4 -6.26 6.73 -31.07
N VAL A 5 -7.55 6.41 -30.90
CA VAL A 5 -8.25 6.43 -29.60
C VAL A 5 -7.69 5.35 -28.66
N SER A 6 -7.22 4.23 -29.19
CA SER A 6 -6.75 3.10 -28.38
C SER A 6 -5.39 3.31 -27.70
N GLY A 7 -4.52 4.15 -28.27
CA GLY A 7 -3.15 4.33 -27.77
C GLY A 7 -3.08 5.29 -26.58
N THR A 8 -3.81 6.41 -26.67
CA THR A 8 -3.81 7.45 -25.64
C THR A 8 -4.57 7.00 -24.39
N ASP A 9 -5.74 6.38 -24.56
CA ASP A 9 -6.53 5.82 -23.46
C ASP A 9 -5.77 4.74 -22.68
N TYR A 10 -4.92 3.97 -23.37
CA TYR A 10 -4.13 2.90 -22.76
C TYR A 10 -2.99 3.43 -21.87
N LEU A 11 -2.24 4.43 -22.36
CA LEU A 11 -1.20 5.08 -21.57
C LEU A 11 -1.78 5.82 -20.37
N ASP A 12 -2.92 6.49 -20.55
CA ASP A 12 -3.63 7.15 -19.46
C ASP A 12 -4.07 6.16 -18.38
N ALA A 13 -4.52 4.96 -18.76
CA ALA A 13 -4.86 3.89 -17.81
C ALA A 13 -3.64 3.41 -17.01
N ILE A 14 -2.45 3.32 -17.65
CA ILE A 14 -1.19 2.99 -16.94
C ILE A 14 -0.85 4.09 -15.93
N PHE A 15 -0.83 5.35 -16.36
CA PHE A 15 -0.52 6.46 -15.45
C PHE A 15 -1.57 6.64 -14.35
N ALA A 16 -2.84 6.35 -14.62
CA ALA A 16 -3.89 6.34 -13.61
C ALA A 16 -3.65 5.25 -12.56
N ALA A 17 -3.29 4.03 -12.97
CA ALA A 17 -2.98 2.93 -12.06
C ALA A 17 -1.74 3.25 -11.20
N LEU A 18 -0.67 3.78 -11.80
CA LEU A 18 0.54 4.20 -11.07
C LEU A 18 0.26 5.29 -10.04
N ARG A 19 -0.52 6.31 -10.42
CA ARG A 19 -0.95 7.38 -9.49
C ARG A 19 -1.84 6.80 -8.38
N GLY A 20 -2.73 5.86 -8.71
CA GLY A 20 -3.56 5.13 -7.75
C GLY A 20 -2.71 4.39 -6.72
N GLY A 21 -1.75 3.57 -7.17
CA GLY A 21 -0.82 2.84 -6.32
C GLY A 21 0.01 3.76 -5.43
N SER A 22 0.55 4.84 -6.00
CA SER A 22 1.34 5.85 -5.27
C SER A 22 0.55 6.51 -4.15
N ARG A 23 -0.71 6.89 -4.42
CA ARG A 23 -1.62 7.48 -3.42
C ARG A 23 -1.93 6.49 -2.29
N GLN A 24 -2.18 5.22 -2.62
CA GLN A 24 -2.46 4.21 -1.59
C GLN A 24 -1.22 3.90 -0.74
N LEU A 25 -0.03 3.87 -1.34
CA LEU A 25 1.24 3.71 -0.61
C LEU A 25 1.52 4.88 0.34
N ALA A 26 1.28 6.12 -0.12
CA ALA A 26 1.36 7.30 0.74
C ALA A 26 0.34 7.26 1.89
N ALA A 27 -0.91 6.86 1.60
CA ALA A 27 -1.95 6.68 2.62
C ALA A 27 -1.56 5.59 3.64
N MET A 28 -1.02 4.45 3.19
CA MET A 28 -0.51 3.40 4.08
C MET A 28 0.56 3.94 5.03
N LYS A 29 1.55 4.69 4.52
CA LYS A 29 2.59 5.32 5.33
C LYS A 29 2.01 6.29 6.36
N ALA A 30 1.05 7.12 5.96
CA ALA A 30 0.38 8.05 6.87
C ALA A 30 -0.37 7.31 8.00
N TRP A 31 -1.11 6.25 7.67
CA TRP A 31 -1.81 5.44 8.67
C TRP A 31 -0.86 4.71 9.62
N LEU A 32 0.26 4.17 9.12
CA LEU A 32 1.29 3.58 9.96
C LEU A 32 1.91 4.61 10.92
N ALA A 33 2.18 5.82 10.43
CA ALA A 33 2.68 6.91 11.28
C ALA A 33 1.66 7.33 12.35
N SER A 34 0.37 7.31 12.05
CA SER A 34 -0.70 7.54 13.02
C SER A 34 -0.80 6.41 14.04
N ALA A 35 -0.72 5.15 13.61
CA ALA A 35 -0.70 3.98 14.49
C ALA A 35 0.46 4.02 15.50
N ARG A 36 1.64 4.48 15.07
CA ARG A 36 2.81 4.65 15.94
C ARG A 36 2.63 5.74 17.00
N ARG A 37 1.92 6.82 16.66
CA ARG A 37 1.69 7.97 17.55
C ARG A 37 0.46 7.79 18.45
N ALA A 38 -0.43 6.86 18.13
CA ALA A 38 -1.64 6.62 18.91
C ALA A 38 -1.32 6.06 20.30
N SER A 39 -1.70 6.79 21.33
CA SER A 39 -1.65 6.35 22.74
C SER A 39 -2.80 5.41 23.10
N SER A 40 -3.95 5.55 22.42
CA SER A 40 -5.12 4.67 22.58
C SER A 40 -4.95 3.39 21.76
N SER A 41 -5.16 2.24 22.40
CA SER A 41 -5.15 0.92 21.75
C SER A 41 -6.23 0.81 20.67
N THR A 42 -7.45 1.30 20.94
CA THR A 42 -8.56 1.29 19.97
C THR A 42 -8.21 2.05 18.69
N TRP A 43 -7.70 3.28 18.82
CA TRP A 43 -7.29 4.07 17.66
C TRP A 43 -6.09 3.46 16.94
N ARG A 44 -5.13 2.90 17.68
CA ARG A 44 -4.00 2.18 17.11
C ARG A 44 -4.47 1.02 16.21
N PHE A 45 -5.43 0.21 16.66
CA PHE A 45 -5.99 -0.87 15.84
C PHE A 45 -6.75 -0.36 14.61
N GLN A 46 -7.53 0.73 14.75
CA GLN A 46 -8.21 1.38 13.61
C GLN A 46 -7.22 1.84 12.54
N PHE A 47 -6.12 2.48 12.95
CA PHE A 47 -5.07 2.92 12.02
C PHE A 47 -4.34 1.75 11.36
N LEU A 48 -4.07 0.67 12.08
CA LEU A 48 -3.47 -0.54 11.50
C LEU A 48 -4.42 -1.19 10.48
N ALA A 49 -5.72 -1.25 10.76
CA ALA A 49 -6.71 -1.76 9.81
C ALA A 49 -6.78 -0.89 8.54
N ALA A 50 -6.74 0.44 8.69
CA ALA A 50 -6.69 1.38 7.56
C ALA A 50 -5.40 1.23 6.73
N ALA A 51 -4.24 1.09 7.40
CA ALA A 51 -2.96 0.82 6.75
C ALA A 51 -3.00 -0.49 5.95
N ARG A 52 -3.61 -1.54 6.50
CA ARG A 52 -3.78 -2.83 5.81
C ARG A 52 -4.70 -2.72 4.58
N ALA A 53 -5.79 -1.96 4.68
CA ALA A 53 -6.67 -1.71 3.54
C ALA A 53 -5.94 -0.94 2.43
N ALA A 54 -5.15 0.07 2.79
CA ALA A 54 -4.32 0.83 1.84
C ALA A 54 -3.24 -0.06 1.19
N HIS A 55 -2.59 -0.94 1.96
CA HIS A 55 -1.62 -1.92 1.45
C HIS A 55 -2.24 -2.81 0.35
N ARG A 56 -3.40 -3.42 0.63
CA ARG A 56 -4.09 -4.27 -0.36
C ARG A 56 -4.45 -3.51 -1.64
N ARG A 57 -4.93 -2.28 -1.52
CA ARG A 57 -5.26 -1.44 -2.68
C ARG A 57 -4.02 -1.04 -3.47
N ALA A 58 -2.91 -0.69 -2.79
CA ALA A 58 -1.65 -0.40 -3.44
C ALA A 58 -1.12 -1.63 -4.21
N GLY A 59 -1.20 -2.82 -3.61
CA GLY A 59 -0.87 -4.08 -4.27
C GLY A 59 -1.67 -4.30 -5.56
N ALA A 60 -2.99 -4.15 -5.49
CA ALA A 60 -3.87 -4.30 -6.66
C ALA A 60 -3.51 -3.34 -7.80
N TYR A 61 -3.24 -2.05 -7.49
CA TYR A 61 -2.81 -1.08 -8.51
C TYR A 61 -1.44 -1.44 -9.12
N LEU A 62 -0.52 -1.97 -8.32
CA LEU A 62 0.79 -2.40 -8.83
C LEU A 62 0.65 -3.64 -9.73
N ASP A 63 -0.14 -4.63 -9.33
CA ASP A 63 -0.43 -5.82 -10.15
C ASP A 63 -1.03 -5.42 -11.51
N GLU A 64 -1.99 -4.50 -11.48
CA GLU A 64 -2.65 -3.96 -12.66
C GLU A 64 -1.66 -3.18 -13.56
N SER A 65 -0.77 -2.40 -12.95
CA SER A 65 0.28 -1.66 -13.67
C SER A 65 1.29 -2.61 -14.31
N GLU A 66 1.75 -3.64 -13.59
CA GLU A 66 2.68 -4.65 -14.11
C GLU A 66 2.08 -5.44 -15.27
N GLU A 67 0.80 -5.83 -15.17
CA GLU A 67 0.08 -6.50 -16.24
C GLU A 67 -0.01 -5.64 -17.50
N ARG A 68 -0.32 -4.34 -17.36
CA ARG A 68 -0.34 -3.42 -18.50
C ARG A 68 1.03 -3.17 -19.09
N LEU A 69 2.07 -3.02 -18.25
CA LEU A 69 3.44 -2.84 -18.74
C LEU A 69 3.94 -4.08 -19.49
N ARG A 70 3.60 -5.29 -19.05
CA ARG A 70 3.94 -6.53 -19.77
C ARG A 70 3.34 -6.58 -21.19
N ARG A 71 2.19 -5.95 -21.40
CA ARG A 71 1.52 -5.88 -22.71
C ARG A 71 2.08 -4.81 -23.65
N LEU A 72 2.89 -3.86 -23.16
CA LEU A 72 3.57 -2.87 -24.01
C LEU A 72 4.72 -3.47 -24.84
N GLY A 73 5.15 -4.69 -24.53
CA GLY A 73 6.32 -5.32 -25.14
C GLY A 73 7.59 -5.13 -24.30
N PRO A 74 8.73 -5.67 -24.77
CA PRO A 74 9.98 -5.61 -24.03
C PRO A 74 10.47 -4.17 -23.88
N THR A 75 11.01 -3.84 -22.70
CA THR A 75 11.42 -2.50 -22.28
C THR A 75 12.34 -1.80 -23.29
N ASP A 76 13.18 -2.57 -23.98
CA ASP A 76 14.16 -2.08 -24.96
C ASP A 76 13.52 -1.53 -26.24
N GLN A 77 12.22 -1.81 -26.45
CA GLN A 77 11.43 -1.34 -27.60
C GLN A 77 10.50 -0.18 -27.23
N VAL A 78 10.47 0.23 -25.96
CA VAL A 78 9.59 1.31 -25.48
C VAL A 78 10.39 2.62 -25.41
N PRO A 79 9.91 3.72 -26.01
CA PRO A 79 10.64 4.99 -25.97
C PRO A 79 10.67 5.59 -24.57
N ALA A 80 11.73 6.35 -24.26
CA ALA A 80 11.79 7.12 -23.03
C ALA A 80 10.63 8.14 -22.94
N PRO A 81 10.03 8.36 -21.76
CA PRO A 81 10.39 7.84 -20.44
C PRO A 81 9.65 6.54 -20.04
N LEU A 82 8.92 5.91 -20.96
CA LEU A 82 8.10 4.73 -20.66
C LEU A 82 8.95 3.50 -20.33
N ASP A 83 10.19 3.46 -20.83
CA ASP A 83 11.24 2.50 -20.47
C ASP A 83 11.56 2.48 -18.95
N GLN A 84 11.36 3.59 -18.24
CA GLN A 84 11.60 3.69 -16.80
C GLN A 84 10.43 3.15 -15.96
N LEU A 85 9.23 2.96 -16.55
CA LEU A 85 8.05 2.56 -15.79
C LEU A 85 8.20 1.21 -15.08
N PRO A 86 8.76 0.15 -15.71
CA PRO A 86 8.99 -1.12 -15.02
C PRO A 86 9.90 -0.95 -13.78
N ARG A 87 10.94 -0.13 -13.89
CA ARG A 87 11.86 0.16 -12.78
C ARG A 87 11.15 0.92 -11.64
N ASN A 88 10.32 1.90 -11.99
CA ASN A 88 9.54 2.66 -11.01
C ASN A 88 8.53 1.77 -10.28
N VAL A 89 7.85 0.89 -11.00
CA VAL A 89 6.92 -0.10 -10.42
C VAL A 89 7.65 -1.06 -9.49
N ALA A 90 8.81 -1.58 -9.90
CA ALA A 90 9.64 -2.44 -9.05
C ALA A 90 10.07 -1.73 -7.75
N ALA A 91 10.45 -0.44 -7.83
CA ALA A 91 10.77 0.37 -6.65
C ALA A 91 9.56 0.55 -5.72
N MET A 92 8.38 0.82 -6.27
CA MET A 92 7.13 0.91 -5.50
C MET A 92 6.76 -0.42 -4.84
N ARG A 93 7.00 -1.55 -5.52
CA ARG A 93 6.79 -2.90 -4.99
C ARG A 93 7.72 -3.17 -3.81
N ALA A 94 9.00 -2.83 -3.94
CA ALA A 94 9.97 -2.97 -2.86
C ALA A 94 9.58 -2.13 -1.64
N ASP A 95 9.11 -0.89 -1.85
CA ASP A 95 8.62 -0.04 -0.77
C ASP A 95 7.35 -0.59 -0.12
N LEU A 96 6.40 -1.13 -0.91
CA LEU A 96 5.20 -1.77 -0.38
C LEU A 96 5.54 -2.95 0.56
N LEU A 97 6.46 -3.83 0.14
CA LEU A 97 6.96 -4.94 0.95
C LEU A 97 7.66 -4.46 2.23
N ASP A 98 8.43 -3.37 2.14
CA ASP A 98 9.07 -2.79 3.33
C ASP A 98 8.04 -2.27 4.34
N GLN A 99 7.00 -1.58 3.87
CA GLN A 99 5.93 -1.12 4.74
C GLN A 99 5.09 -2.27 5.30
N GLU A 100 4.91 -3.37 4.56
CA GLU A 100 4.24 -4.58 5.04
C GLU A 100 4.95 -5.16 6.27
N ARG A 101 6.27 -5.30 6.22
CA ARG A 101 7.07 -5.77 7.36
C ARG A 101 6.87 -4.88 8.60
N LYS A 102 6.80 -3.56 8.41
CA LYS A 102 6.53 -2.62 9.51
C LYS A 102 5.12 -2.75 10.06
N LEU A 103 4.13 -2.97 9.20
CA LEU A 103 2.74 -3.22 9.59
C LEU A 103 2.65 -4.48 10.47
N GLN A 104 3.24 -5.60 10.01
CA GLN A 104 3.27 -6.87 10.76
C GLN A 104 3.97 -6.71 12.12
N GLY A 105 5.07 -5.97 12.18
CA GLY A 105 5.76 -5.68 13.44
C GLY A 105 4.90 -4.90 14.43
N LEU A 106 4.21 -3.84 13.98
CA LEU A 106 3.33 -3.04 14.83
C LEU A 106 2.08 -3.79 15.29
N GLU A 107 1.55 -4.69 14.46
CA GLU A 107 0.41 -5.56 14.79
C GLU A 107 0.78 -6.59 15.85
N THR A 108 1.95 -7.20 15.72
CA THR A 108 2.50 -8.13 16.72
C THR A 108 2.68 -7.42 18.06
N GLU A 109 3.29 -6.24 18.06
CA GLU A 109 3.50 -5.43 19.26
C GLU A 109 2.17 -5.03 19.93
N ALA A 110 1.21 -4.55 19.13
CA ALA A 110 -0.10 -4.13 19.64
C ALA A 110 -0.86 -5.30 20.29
N THR A 111 -0.78 -6.49 19.69
CA THR A 111 -1.43 -7.70 20.18
C THR A 111 -0.78 -8.21 21.48
N SER A 112 0.55 -8.19 21.57
CA SER A 112 1.29 -8.59 22.77
C SER A 112 1.01 -7.67 23.97
N ARG A 113 0.96 -6.35 23.77
CA ARG A 113 0.61 -5.40 24.84
C ARG A 113 -0.83 -5.57 25.34
N TRP A 114 -1.75 -5.94 24.44
CA TRP A 114 -3.15 -6.17 24.82
C TRP A 114 -3.31 -7.41 25.70
N ARG A 115 -2.61 -8.51 25.38
CA ARG A 115 -2.59 -9.73 26.21
C ARG A 115 -1.95 -9.55 27.59
N GLY A 116 -1.06 -8.56 27.75
CA GLY A 116 -0.40 -8.26 29.01
C GLY A 116 -1.14 -7.29 29.94
N SER A 117 -2.29 -6.73 29.54
CA SER A 117 -3.09 -5.87 30.42
C SER A 117 -3.85 -6.71 31.44
N PRO A 118 -3.57 -6.60 32.76
CA PRO A 118 -4.40 -7.22 33.77
C PRO A 118 -5.76 -6.53 33.73
N GLY A 119 -6.83 -7.29 33.46
CA GLY A 119 -8.19 -6.79 33.60
C GLY A 119 -8.40 -6.22 35.02
N PRO A 120 -9.32 -5.25 35.20
CA PRO A 120 -9.59 -4.67 36.51
C PRO A 120 -10.01 -5.81 37.45
N ARG A 121 -9.11 -6.16 38.39
CA ARG A 121 -9.42 -7.08 39.49
C ARG A 121 -10.58 -6.46 40.25
N GLY A 122 -11.76 -7.04 40.07
CA GLY A 122 -12.96 -6.69 40.80
C GLY A 122 -12.65 -6.67 42.29
N LYS A 123 -12.99 -5.57 42.95
CA LYS A 123 -13.09 -5.51 44.40
C LYS A 123 -14.22 -6.46 44.80
N SER A 124 -13.88 -7.68 45.18
CA SER A 124 -14.80 -8.51 45.97
C SER A 124 -14.85 -7.91 47.37
N SER A 125 -15.94 -7.21 47.65
CA SER A 125 -16.40 -6.96 49.01
C SER A 125 -17.48 -8.00 49.31
N ALA A 126 -17.19 -8.90 50.24
CA ALA A 126 -18.13 -9.63 51.07
C ALA A 126 -17.36 -10.18 52.27
#